data_AF-A0A8H5FFR8-F1
#
_entry.id   AF-A0A8H5FFR8-F1
#
_cell.length_a   1.000
_cell.length_b   1.000
_cell.length_c   1.000
_cell.angle_alpha   90.00
_cell.angle_beta   90.00
_cell.angle_gamma   90.00
#
_symmetry.space_group_name_H-M   'P 1'
#
loop_
_entity.id
_entity.type
_entity.pdbx_description
1 polymer ?
#
loop_
_entity_poly.entity_id
_entity_poly.type
_entity_poly.pdbx_seq_one_letter_code
_entity_poly.pdbx_strand_id
1 'polypeptide(L)'
;MPGPMPGSGKTENQAATEENPSRRAGQRTARTRSASATLPTPVSQQRATSRCTTLNDPEDQTTRCDKPAAHGQPEPDRCWEHHRQCGEHCKKYKEAQEEADRVLEGKRLPNEADIARYTSRKETTKDMEWVSKYSEAIGTEMTERVIHSKRFFLKPDKGHQTRINRLKEEKENADWVIGKLQERHQKLERIALLEGARKSKKDLEDAILKVEEDATAQVSKTAKSMISQAIECIGRGKLGGDVPCIPLPTYPGLSGAWNYAREIRLALLASVDAAVRGAEEEAVMIAKIGMERIKELADKHLPPGIERNTRHLQAPSTMFSGSGSHSRLLGQRPDLTEPTVFDLFDVNHQLSEHSNDGKANSEDPGATEPNALTLAIVGFGALTMVRGWAPGRAILRSIVRVANLFSKGTLRNCAALIIGAIWLRATTYHILDFPSTIPRTVGRRLKWSFVQGHGRVSFVDAHVTRAFNIKENPSVGAQSAGQVCHIPEDAEPLVVNPHLPRMPTMPEDAEPSVVNPHLPPILEDAEPSVAKPHLPRMAEDAEPSVINLHLPRIPEDGTP
;
A
#
# COMPACT_ATOMS: atom_id res chain seq x y z
N MET A 1 -19.19 -35.35 14.41
CA MET A 1 -20.58 -35.40 14.92
C MET A 1 -20.75 -34.29 15.97
N PRO A 2 -21.21 -33.08 15.59
CA PRO A 2 -21.75 -32.13 16.54
C PRO A 2 -23.30 -32.23 16.55
N GLY A 3 -23.87 -32.32 17.75
CA GLY A 3 -25.31 -32.34 17.99
C GLY A 3 -25.96 -30.95 17.95
N PRO A 4 -27.31 -30.88 17.87
CA PRO A 4 -28.03 -29.68 17.47
C PRO A 4 -28.43 -28.79 18.67
N MET A 5 -28.49 -27.48 18.42
CA MET A 5 -29.11 -26.50 19.31
C MET A 5 -30.59 -26.27 18.92
N PRO A 6 -31.53 -26.15 19.89
CA PRO A 6 -32.94 -25.87 19.63
C PRO A 6 -33.39 -24.44 20.04
N GLY A 7 -34.55 -24.03 19.53
CA GLY A 7 -35.44 -23.00 20.12
C GLY A 7 -35.38 -21.63 19.44
N SER A 8 -36.29 -21.26 18.53
CA SER A 8 -37.73 -20.95 18.67
C SER A 8 -38.03 -19.62 19.38
N GLY A 9 -38.48 -18.63 18.59
CA GLY A 9 -39.16 -17.43 19.07
C GLY A 9 -40.19 -17.00 18.03
N LYS A 10 -41.43 -17.49 18.19
CA LYS A 10 -42.65 -16.99 17.55
C LYS A 10 -43.57 -16.47 18.66
N THR A 11 -44.09 -15.26 18.49
CA THR A 11 -45.39 -14.72 18.96
C THR A 11 -45.52 -13.36 18.26
N GLU A 12 -46.39 -13.13 17.27
CA GLU A 12 -47.86 -13.20 17.19
C GLU A 12 -48.57 -12.06 17.94
N ASN A 13 -49.58 -11.49 17.26
CA ASN A 13 -50.71 -10.65 17.72
C ASN A 13 -50.42 -9.14 17.85
N GLN A 14 -51.30 -8.21 17.44
CA GLN A 14 -52.74 -8.13 17.09
C GLN A 14 -52.89 -6.68 16.52
N ALA A 15 -53.75 -6.27 15.58
CA ALA A 15 -55.20 -6.35 15.41
C ALA A 15 -55.66 -4.98 14.86
N ALA A 16 -56.85 -5.00 14.27
CA ALA A 16 -57.51 -3.94 13.50
C ALA A 16 -58.09 -2.78 14.33
N THR A 17 -58.33 -1.65 13.67
CA THR A 17 -59.51 -0.77 13.85
C THR A 17 -59.60 0.11 12.60
N GLU A 18 -60.51 -0.10 11.65
CA GLU A 18 -61.95 0.24 11.60
C GLU A 18 -62.31 1.74 11.73
N GLU A 19 -63.03 2.19 10.68
CA GLU A 19 -64.11 3.20 10.60
C GLU A 19 -63.83 4.70 10.85
N ASN A 20 -63.95 5.59 9.85
CA ASN A 20 -65.16 6.15 9.17
C ASN A 20 -65.49 7.59 9.71
N PRO A 21 -66.54 8.28 9.25
CA PRO A 21 -66.52 9.40 8.32
C PRO A 21 -66.81 10.77 8.98
N SER A 22 -66.66 11.87 8.22
CA SER A 22 -67.41 13.09 8.52
C SER A 22 -68.14 13.66 7.32
N ARG A 23 -69.42 13.89 7.56
CA ARG A 23 -70.53 14.27 6.69
C ARG A 23 -70.75 15.79 6.78
N ARG A 24 -71.03 16.40 5.62
CA ARG A 24 -72.30 17.09 5.28
C ARG A 24 -72.79 18.27 6.14
N ALA A 25 -72.93 19.45 5.50
CA ALA A 25 -74.08 20.38 5.59
C ALA A 25 -73.82 21.54 4.58
N GLY A 26 -74.76 22.11 3.84
CA GLY A 26 -76.21 21.98 3.80
C GLY A 26 -76.78 22.74 2.60
N GLN A 27 -77.97 22.31 2.16
CA GLN A 27 -78.82 22.94 1.16
C GLN A 27 -79.33 24.30 1.64
N ARG A 28 -79.58 25.23 0.70
CA ARG A 28 -80.71 26.17 0.82
C ARG A 28 -81.20 26.64 -0.55
N THR A 29 -82.40 26.19 -0.88
CA THR A 29 -83.31 26.74 -1.87
C THR A 29 -83.98 28.00 -1.32
N ALA A 30 -84.22 29.01 -2.16
CA ALA A 30 -85.35 29.93 -1.98
C ALA A 30 -85.71 30.64 -3.29
N ARG A 31 -86.96 30.44 -3.66
CA ARG A 31 -87.78 31.13 -4.67
C ARG A 31 -88.06 32.57 -4.20
N THR A 32 -88.18 33.52 -5.10
CA THR A 32 -89.23 34.56 -5.03
C THR A 32 -89.42 35.25 -6.39
N ARG A 33 -90.68 35.27 -6.83
CA ARG A 33 -91.21 36.13 -7.90
C ARG A 33 -91.27 37.57 -7.40
N SER A 34 -91.16 38.55 -8.29
CA SER A 34 -92.16 39.63 -8.43
C SER A 34 -91.88 40.49 -9.66
N ALA A 35 -92.95 41.08 -10.17
CA ALA A 35 -93.13 41.61 -11.52
C ALA A 35 -92.96 43.15 -11.60
N SER A 36 -93.04 43.62 -12.86
CA SER A 36 -93.49 44.94 -13.31
C SER A 36 -92.57 46.13 -13.11
N ALA A 37 -92.07 46.70 -14.22
CA ALA A 37 -92.69 47.88 -14.84
C ALA A 37 -91.91 48.32 -16.08
N THR A 38 -92.60 48.36 -17.21
CA THR A 38 -92.18 48.98 -18.48
C THR A 38 -92.36 50.49 -18.38
N LEU A 39 -91.33 51.30 -18.67
CA LEU A 39 -91.42 52.73 -19.04
C LEU A 39 -90.05 53.19 -19.65
N PRO A 40 -89.98 54.34 -20.35
CA PRO A 40 -89.48 54.42 -21.71
C PRO A 40 -88.01 54.82 -21.84
N THR A 41 -87.46 54.39 -22.98
CA THR A 41 -86.18 54.71 -23.59
C THR A 41 -85.82 56.21 -23.52
N PRO A 42 -84.75 56.60 -22.83
CA PRO A 42 -83.98 57.76 -23.24
C PRO A 42 -83.01 57.32 -24.34
N VAL A 43 -82.95 58.12 -25.41
CA VAL A 43 -81.96 58.03 -26.48
C VAL A 43 -80.57 58.15 -25.85
N SER A 44 -80.00 56.99 -25.51
CA SER A 44 -78.66 56.87 -24.96
C SER A 44 -77.69 57.04 -26.12
N GLN A 45 -76.94 58.13 -26.09
CA GLN A 45 -75.75 58.31 -26.92
C GLN A 45 -74.93 57.01 -26.82
N GLN A 46 -74.86 56.25 -27.90
CA GLN A 46 -73.94 55.12 -28.04
C GLN A 46 -72.52 55.68 -27.99
N ARG A 47 -72.03 55.97 -26.78
CA ARG A 47 -70.60 55.95 -26.50
C ARG A 47 -70.17 54.55 -26.92
N ALA A 48 -69.38 54.47 -27.98
CA ALA A 48 -68.73 53.24 -28.37
C ALA A 48 -68.02 52.70 -27.12
N THR A 49 -68.61 51.69 -26.46
CA THR A 49 -67.95 51.00 -25.36
C THR A 49 -66.73 50.35 -25.99
N SER A 50 -65.53 50.84 -25.61
CA SER A 50 -64.27 50.23 -26.02
C SER A 50 -64.38 48.71 -25.81
N ARG A 51 -64.02 47.92 -26.82
CA ARG A 51 -63.98 46.45 -26.66
C ARG A 51 -62.76 46.08 -25.82
N CYS A 52 -62.85 44.99 -25.07
CA CYS A 52 -61.72 44.50 -24.29
C CYS A 52 -60.52 44.20 -25.20
N THR A 53 -59.35 44.74 -24.85
CA THR A 53 -58.12 44.60 -25.66
C THR A 53 -57.32 43.33 -25.37
N THR A 54 -57.74 42.55 -24.38
CA THR A 54 -57.09 41.31 -23.94
C THR A 54 -57.33 40.16 -24.91
N LEU A 55 -56.35 39.27 -25.04
CA LEU A 55 -56.45 38.03 -25.81
C LEU A 55 -57.25 36.98 -25.03
N ASN A 56 -58.18 36.27 -25.70
CA ASN A 56 -58.98 35.21 -25.09
C ASN A 56 -58.14 33.97 -24.78
N ASP A 57 -57.20 33.65 -25.67
CA ASP A 57 -56.27 32.53 -25.53
C ASP A 57 -54.83 33.07 -25.58
N PRO A 58 -53.97 32.77 -24.58
CA PRO A 58 -52.56 33.14 -24.63
C PRO A 58 -51.78 32.48 -25.79
N GLU A 59 -52.27 31.36 -26.35
CA GLU A 59 -51.62 30.64 -27.45
C GLU A 59 -51.99 31.23 -28.81
N ASP A 60 -53.26 31.60 -29.00
CA ASP A 60 -53.76 32.03 -30.32
C ASP A 60 -53.20 33.39 -30.77
N GLN A 61 -52.67 34.23 -29.87
CA GLN A 61 -52.13 35.59 -30.10
C GLN A 61 -53.02 36.56 -30.93
N THR A 62 -54.18 36.13 -31.41
CA THR A 62 -54.97 36.78 -32.46
C THR A 62 -56.41 37.00 -32.01
N THR A 63 -56.99 36.06 -31.25
CA THR A 63 -58.38 36.13 -30.81
C THR A 63 -58.55 37.12 -29.65
N ARG A 64 -59.07 38.31 -29.95
CA ARG A 64 -59.40 39.33 -28.93
C ARG A 64 -60.75 39.06 -28.26
N CYS A 65 -60.89 39.59 -27.05
CA CYS A 65 -62.14 39.50 -26.31
C CYS A 65 -63.23 40.42 -26.86
N ASP A 66 -64.37 39.87 -27.25
CA ASP A 66 -65.50 40.66 -27.76
C ASP A 66 -66.33 41.36 -26.67
N LYS A 67 -66.03 41.09 -25.39
CA LYS A 67 -66.76 41.70 -24.27
C LYS A 67 -66.45 43.20 -24.16
N PRO A 68 -67.42 44.05 -23.77
CA PRO A 68 -67.17 45.47 -23.56
C PRO A 68 -66.17 45.67 -22.42
N ALA A 69 -65.27 46.64 -22.57
CA ALA A 69 -64.36 47.04 -21.52
C ALA A 69 -65.15 47.75 -20.41
N ALA A 70 -64.89 47.33 -19.18
CA ALA A 70 -65.62 47.78 -17.99
C ALA A 70 -64.69 48.42 -16.95
N HIS A 71 -63.38 48.19 -17.03
CA HIS A 71 -62.40 48.66 -16.04
C HIS A 71 -61.07 49.06 -16.68
N GLY A 72 -60.45 50.09 -16.10
CA GLY A 72 -59.19 50.72 -16.53
C GLY A 72 -59.25 52.24 -16.25
N GLN A 73 -58.18 52.82 -15.73
CA GLN A 73 -58.04 54.27 -15.60
C GLN A 73 -56.81 54.72 -16.40
N PRO A 74 -56.88 55.83 -17.14
CA PRO A 74 -58.04 56.74 -17.27
C PRO A 74 -59.16 56.24 -18.20
N GLU A 75 -58.92 55.21 -19.02
CA GLU A 75 -59.91 54.60 -19.92
C GLU A 75 -60.09 53.09 -19.64
N PRO A 76 -61.33 52.57 -19.71
CA PRO A 76 -61.57 51.15 -19.53
C PRO A 76 -61.05 50.37 -20.74
N ASP A 77 -59.99 49.59 -20.53
CA ASP A 77 -59.32 48.81 -21.57
C ASP A 77 -59.63 47.31 -21.51
N ARG A 78 -60.20 46.84 -20.39
CA ARG A 78 -60.44 45.41 -20.14
C ARG A 78 -61.86 45.15 -19.63
N CYS A 79 -62.44 44.02 -20.03
CA CYS A 79 -63.70 43.55 -19.46
C CYS A 79 -63.47 43.07 -18.01
N TRP A 80 -64.54 42.97 -17.23
CA TRP A 80 -64.48 42.55 -15.82
C TRP A 80 -63.77 41.21 -15.62
N GLU A 81 -64.04 40.24 -16.49
CA GLU A 81 -63.43 38.91 -16.40
C GLU A 81 -61.92 38.96 -16.64
N HIS A 82 -61.45 39.68 -17.65
CA HIS A 82 -60.02 39.85 -17.91
C HIS A 82 -59.31 40.73 -16.87
N HIS A 83 -60.02 41.66 -16.24
CA HIS A 83 -59.48 42.41 -15.10
C HIS A 83 -59.26 41.48 -13.89
N ARG A 84 -60.24 40.63 -13.57
CA ARG A 84 -60.14 39.60 -12.52
C ARG A 84 -58.97 38.63 -12.79
N GLN A 85 -58.88 38.09 -14.00
CA GLN A 85 -57.80 37.18 -14.39
C GLN A 85 -56.43 37.88 -14.35
N CYS A 86 -56.34 39.15 -14.75
CA CYS A 86 -55.10 39.91 -14.60
C CYS A 86 -54.69 40.03 -13.13
N GLY A 87 -55.65 40.29 -12.23
CA GLY A 87 -55.40 40.27 -10.78
C GLY A 87 -54.88 38.91 -10.28
N GLU A 88 -55.45 37.80 -10.76
CA GLU A 88 -55.03 36.44 -10.40
C GLU A 88 -53.61 36.12 -10.90
N HIS A 89 -53.29 36.40 -12.16
CA HIS A 89 -51.93 36.24 -12.69
C HIS A 89 -50.93 37.17 -12.01
N CYS A 90 -51.38 38.38 -11.65
CA CYS A 90 -50.57 39.30 -10.88
C CYS A 90 -50.23 38.76 -9.48
N LYS A 91 -51.21 38.10 -8.85
CA LYS A 91 -51.01 37.42 -7.58
C LYS A 91 -50.02 36.25 -7.73
N LYS A 92 -50.17 35.41 -8.77
CA LYS A 92 -49.29 34.26 -9.02
C LYS A 92 -47.82 34.65 -9.18
N TYR A 93 -47.48 35.62 -10.03
CA TYR A 93 -46.07 35.98 -10.19
C TYR A 93 -45.50 36.66 -8.94
N LYS A 94 -46.34 37.32 -8.12
CA LYS A 94 -45.90 37.90 -6.83
C LYS A 94 -45.63 36.80 -5.80
N GLU A 95 -46.48 35.78 -5.72
CA GLU A 95 -46.26 34.60 -4.89
C GLU A 95 -44.98 33.86 -5.31
N ALA A 96 -44.74 33.71 -6.62
CA ALA A 96 -43.49 33.14 -7.14
C ALA A 96 -42.25 34.01 -6.84
N GLN A 97 -42.39 35.33 -6.89
CA GLN A 97 -41.34 36.25 -6.47
C GLN A 97 -41.04 36.11 -4.97
N GLU A 98 -42.08 36.08 -4.13
CA GLU A 98 -41.95 35.87 -2.68
C GLU A 98 -41.31 34.51 -2.37
N GLU A 99 -41.59 33.47 -3.16
CA GLU A 99 -40.90 32.18 -3.08
C GLU A 99 -39.40 32.31 -3.38
N ALA A 100 -39.04 32.96 -4.50
CA ALA A 100 -37.64 33.16 -4.88
C ALA A 100 -36.88 33.98 -3.82
N ASP A 101 -37.48 35.07 -3.32
CA ASP A 101 -36.93 35.89 -2.23
C ASP A 101 -36.81 35.09 -0.93
N ARG A 102 -37.79 34.24 -0.63
CA ARG A 102 -37.77 33.36 0.54
C ARG A 102 -36.70 32.29 0.44
N VAL A 103 -36.48 31.67 -0.73
CA VAL A 103 -35.41 30.68 -0.92
C VAL A 103 -34.03 31.34 -0.85
N LEU A 104 -33.91 32.58 -1.32
CA LEU A 104 -32.68 33.33 -1.23
C LEU A 104 -32.30 33.64 0.23
N GLU A 105 -33.28 33.85 1.13
CA GLU A 105 -33.08 34.11 2.57
C GLU A 105 -32.05 35.23 2.88
N GLY A 106 -31.83 36.15 1.94
CA GLY A 106 -30.77 37.16 2.02
C GLY A 106 -29.33 36.61 1.88
N LYS A 107 -29.16 35.32 1.57
CA LYS A 107 -27.88 34.73 1.21
C LYS A 107 -27.51 35.17 -0.22
N ARG A 108 -26.22 35.36 -0.45
CA ARG A 108 -25.69 35.54 -1.81
C ARG A 108 -25.37 34.19 -2.42
N LEU A 109 -25.47 34.07 -3.74
CA LEU A 109 -24.95 32.91 -4.46
C LEU A 109 -23.43 32.77 -4.20
N PRO A 110 -22.91 31.55 -3.94
CA PRO A 110 -21.48 31.30 -3.84
C PRO A 110 -20.76 31.78 -5.10
N ASN A 111 -19.72 32.59 -4.92
CA ASN A 111 -18.83 32.92 -6.04
C ASN A 111 -17.80 31.80 -6.24
N GLU A 112 -16.99 31.91 -7.29
CA GLU A 112 -15.98 30.89 -7.61
C GLU A 112 -14.98 30.65 -6.45
N ALA A 113 -14.59 31.71 -5.73
CA ALA A 113 -13.68 31.61 -4.61
C ALA A 113 -14.30 30.88 -3.41
N ASP A 114 -15.60 31.10 -3.14
CA ASP A 114 -16.36 30.38 -2.11
C ASP A 114 -16.45 28.89 -2.49
N ILE A 115 -16.72 28.56 -3.77
CA ILE A 115 -16.78 27.18 -4.28
C ILE A 115 -15.42 26.47 -4.17
N ALA A 116 -14.33 27.16 -4.51
CA ALA A 116 -12.99 26.60 -4.42
C ALA A 116 -12.58 26.25 -2.98
N ARG A 117 -13.14 26.92 -1.98
CA ARG A 117 -12.85 26.72 -0.55
C ARG A 117 -13.55 25.52 0.06
N TYR A 118 -14.59 24.95 -0.57
CA TYR A 118 -15.23 23.74 -0.02
C TYR A 118 -14.22 22.61 0.10
N THR A 119 -14.06 22.09 1.30
CA THR A 119 -13.26 20.90 1.60
C THR A 119 -14.13 19.65 1.73
N SER A 120 -15.43 19.83 1.98
CA SER A 120 -16.38 18.76 2.25
C SER A 120 -17.37 18.54 1.10
N ARG A 121 -17.51 17.27 0.69
CA ARG A 121 -18.53 16.83 -0.27
C ARG A 121 -19.94 17.20 0.21
N LYS A 122 -20.22 17.02 1.50
CA LYS A 122 -21.56 17.24 2.09
C LYS A 122 -21.98 18.72 2.04
N GLU A 123 -21.03 19.63 2.22
CA GLU A 123 -21.29 21.07 2.12
C GLU A 123 -21.58 21.46 0.67
N THR A 124 -20.76 20.95 -0.26
CA THR A 124 -20.93 21.19 -1.71
C THR A 124 -22.31 20.71 -2.19
N THR A 125 -22.76 19.52 -1.76
CA THR A 125 -24.09 19.00 -2.13
C THR A 125 -25.24 19.81 -1.55
N LYS A 126 -25.11 20.27 -0.30
CA LYS A 126 -26.14 21.08 0.37
C LYS A 126 -26.33 22.42 -0.35
N ASP A 127 -25.23 23.05 -0.72
CA ASP A 127 -25.30 24.33 -1.44
C ASP A 127 -25.74 24.13 -2.89
N MET A 128 -25.38 23.03 -3.54
CA MET A 128 -25.91 22.66 -4.86
C MET A 128 -27.43 22.46 -4.84
N GLU A 129 -27.97 21.76 -3.83
CA GLU A 129 -29.42 21.58 -3.63
C GLU A 129 -30.13 22.92 -3.41
N TRP A 130 -29.54 23.80 -2.60
CA TRP A 130 -30.10 25.13 -2.34
C TRP A 130 -30.10 26.01 -3.61
N VAL A 131 -28.99 26.08 -4.35
CA VAL A 131 -28.93 26.86 -5.62
C VAL A 131 -29.90 26.28 -6.66
N SER A 132 -30.06 24.94 -6.72
CA SER A 132 -31.03 24.31 -7.62
C SER A 132 -32.46 24.74 -7.31
N LYS A 133 -32.83 24.75 -6.01
CA LYS A 133 -34.14 25.24 -5.56
C LYS A 133 -34.36 26.72 -5.90
N TYR A 134 -33.31 27.53 -5.80
CA TYR A 134 -33.37 28.95 -6.17
C TYR A 134 -33.55 29.16 -7.70
N SER A 135 -32.80 28.42 -8.52
CA SER A 135 -32.94 28.47 -10.00
C SER A 135 -34.34 28.03 -10.46
N GLU A 136 -34.93 27.05 -9.79
CA GLU A 136 -36.31 26.61 -10.02
C GLU A 136 -37.32 27.73 -9.69
N ALA A 137 -37.21 28.33 -8.50
CA ALA A 137 -38.11 29.41 -8.06
C ALA A 137 -38.04 30.63 -9.00
N ILE A 138 -36.84 31.04 -9.42
CA ILE A 138 -36.67 32.11 -10.44
C ILE A 138 -37.32 31.71 -11.76
N GLY A 139 -37.17 30.46 -12.19
CA GLY A 139 -37.80 29.93 -13.41
C GLY A 139 -39.33 30.05 -13.38
N THR A 140 -39.95 29.75 -12.23
CA THR A 140 -41.39 29.92 -12.02
C THR A 140 -41.79 31.39 -12.07
N GLU A 141 -41.10 32.29 -11.38
CA GLU A 141 -41.39 33.74 -11.43
C GLU A 141 -41.30 34.26 -12.87
N MET A 142 -40.23 33.90 -13.59
CA MET A 142 -40.01 34.30 -14.98
C MET A 142 -41.15 33.84 -15.89
N THR A 143 -41.57 32.56 -15.76
CA THR A 143 -42.64 31.98 -16.58
C THR A 143 -43.98 32.65 -16.31
N GLU A 144 -44.36 32.86 -15.05
CA GLU A 144 -45.61 33.54 -14.69
C GLU A 144 -45.63 35.00 -15.16
N ARG A 145 -44.49 35.70 -15.11
CA ARG A 145 -44.37 37.07 -15.67
C ARG A 145 -44.51 37.10 -17.18
N VAL A 146 -43.93 36.13 -17.89
CA VAL A 146 -44.06 36.01 -19.35
C VAL A 146 -45.52 35.75 -19.73
N ILE A 147 -46.21 34.84 -19.03
CA ILE A 147 -47.63 34.55 -19.25
C ILE A 147 -48.49 35.80 -18.97
N HIS A 148 -48.27 36.46 -17.83
CA HIS A 148 -48.97 37.70 -17.48
C HIS A 148 -48.74 38.80 -18.52
N SER A 149 -47.48 38.99 -18.95
CA SER A 149 -47.13 40.01 -19.94
C SER A 149 -47.76 39.74 -21.30
N LYS A 150 -47.65 38.51 -21.82
CA LYS A 150 -48.17 38.12 -23.14
C LYS A 150 -49.70 38.17 -23.20
N ARG A 151 -50.38 37.74 -22.13
CA ARG A 151 -51.84 37.63 -22.12
C ARG A 151 -52.54 38.99 -22.01
N PHE A 152 -52.00 39.89 -21.21
CA PHE A 152 -52.70 41.11 -20.83
C PHE A 152 -52.16 42.39 -21.49
N PHE A 153 -50.99 42.33 -22.14
CA PHE A 153 -50.38 43.52 -22.76
C PHE A 153 -50.04 43.24 -24.22
N LEU A 154 -50.57 44.09 -25.12
CA LEU A 154 -50.23 44.06 -26.55
C LEU A 154 -48.75 44.36 -26.79
N LYS A 155 -48.16 45.20 -25.94
CA LYS A 155 -46.72 45.45 -25.86
C LYS A 155 -46.32 45.23 -24.41
N PRO A 156 -45.32 44.37 -24.13
CA PRO A 156 -44.86 44.15 -22.77
C PRO A 156 -44.48 45.49 -22.13
N ASP A 157 -44.94 45.71 -20.90
CA ASP A 157 -44.54 46.88 -20.13
C ASP A 157 -43.02 46.90 -19.95
N LYS A 158 -42.40 48.09 -20.04
CA LYS A 158 -40.95 48.24 -19.92
C LYS A 158 -40.46 47.70 -18.57
N GLY A 159 -41.24 47.87 -17.50
CA GLY A 159 -40.95 47.31 -16.18
C GLY A 159 -40.93 45.79 -16.18
N HIS A 160 -41.94 45.14 -16.80
CA HIS A 160 -41.99 43.69 -16.95
C HIS A 160 -40.79 43.15 -17.74
N GLN A 161 -40.49 43.75 -18.89
CA GLN A 161 -39.39 43.30 -19.73
C GLN A 161 -38.04 43.42 -18.99
N THR A 162 -37.84 44.51 -18.26
CA THR A 162 -36.62 44.73 -17.46
C THR A 162 -36.47 43.66 -16.38
N ARG A 163 -37.54 43.34 -15.64
CA ARG A 163 -37.50 42.29 -14.61
C ARG A 163 -37.29 40.90 -15.21
N ILE A 164 -37.94 40.56 -16.32
CA ILE A 164 -37.76 39.26 -17.01
C ILE A 164 -36.31 39.09 -17.46
N ASN A 165 -35.71 40.13 -18.07
CA ASN A 165 -34.31 40.08 -18.48
C ASN A 165 -33.37 39.88 -17.28
N ARG A 166 -33.62 40.59 -16.18
CA ARG A 166 -32.85 40.40 -14.93
C ARG A 166 -32.99 38.99 -14.36
N LEU A 167 -34.20 38.43 -14.33
CA LEU A 167 -34.43 37.05 -13.87
C LEU A 167 -33.71 36.03 -14.76
N LYS A 168 -33.65 36.28 -16.07
CA LYS A 168 -32.90 35.45 -17.01
C LYS A 168 -31.41 35.45 -16.67
N GLU A 169 -30.81 36.63 -16.47
CA GLU A 169 -29.40 36.75 -16.04
C GLU A 169 -29.14 36.09 -14.68
N GLU A 170 -30.04 36.29 -13.70
CA GLU A 170 -29.94 35.66 -12.36
C GLU A 170 -30.04 34.13 -12.44
N LYS A 171 -30.91 33.59 -13.31
CA LYS A 171 -31.04 32.15 -13.56
C LYS A 171 -29.80 31.58 -14.24
N GLU A 172 -29.29 32.23 -15.28
CA GLU A 172 -28.07 31.81 -15.98
C GLU A 172 -26.87 31.78 -15.01
N ASN A 173 -26.77 32.77 -14.11
CA ASN A 173 -25.76 32.78 -13.06
C ASN A 173 -25.94 31.62 -12.06
N ALA A 174 -27.18 31.34 -11.62
CA ALA A 174 -27.46 30.21 -10.73
C ALA A 174 -27.10 28.86 -11.37
N ASP A 175 -27.47 28.66 -12.63
CA ASP A 175 -27.15 27.44 -13.39
C ASP A 175 -25.64 27.27 -13.59
N TRP A 176 -24.91 28.36 -13.83
CA TRP A 176 -23.44 28.36 -13.85
C TRP A 176 -22.84 27.95 -12.50
N VAL A 177 -23.36 28.48 -11.39
CA VAL A 177 -22.93 28.10 -10.03
C VAL A 177 -23.18 26.61 -9.76
N ILE A 178 -24.32 26.05 -10.19
CA ILE A 178 -24.61 24.62 -10.09
C ILE A 178 -23.56 23.80 -10.84
N GLY A 179 -23.23 24.18 -12.08
CA GLY A 179 -22.18 23.52 -12.86
C GLY A 179 -20.82 23.52 -12.15
N LYS A 180 -20.44 24.64 -11.54
CA LYS A 180 -19.20 24.76 -10.76
C LYS A 180 -19.20 23.95 -9.47
N LEU A 181 -20.33 23.89 -8.76
CA LEU A 181 -20.49 23.03 -7.58
C LEU A 181 -20.40 21.54 -7.96
N GLN A 182 -20.98 21.13 -9.09
CA GLN A 182 -20.87 19.77 -9.61
C GLN A 182 -19.42 19.40 -9.95
N GLU A 183 -18.69 20.28 -10.64
CA GLU A 183 -17.27 20.10 -10.93
C GLU A 183 -16.46 19.93 -9.64
N ARG A 184 -16.69 20.80 -8.65
CA ARG A 184 -16.02 20.72 -7.35
C ARG A 184 -16.34 19.44 -6.60
N HIS A 185 -17.60 19.01 -6.61
CA HIS A 185 -18.06 17.77 -5.98
C HIS A 185 -17.34 16.55 -6.56
N GLN A 186 -17.26 16.43 -7.89
CA GLN A 186 -16.51 15.35 -8.56
C GLN A 186 -15.02 15.41 -8.26
N LYS A 187 -14.44 16.62 -8.15
CA LYS A 187 -13.03 16.80 -7.77
C LYS A 187 -12.77 16.31 -6.35
N LEU A 188 -13.65 16.65 -5.39
CA LEU A 188 -13.55 16.18 -4.01
C LEU A 188 -13.74 14.65 -3.91
N GLU A 189 -14.63 14.07 -4.71
CA GLU A 189 -14.80 12.61 -4.78
C GLU A 189 -13.55 11.91 -5.30
N ARG A 190 -12.91 12.44 -6.36
CA ARG A 190 -11.62 11.94 -6.85
C ARG A 190 -10.52 12.03 -5.80
N ILE A 191 -10.40 13.17 -5.10
CA ILE A 191 -9.41 13.34 -4.03
C ILE A 191 -9.63 12.31 -2.91
N ALA A 192 -10.86 12.12 -2.46
CA ALA A 192 -11.17 11.15 -1.41
C ALA A 192 -10.81 9.70 -1.82
N LEU A 193 -11.07 9.32 -3.08
CA LEU A 193 -10.66 8.02 -3.62
C LEU A 193 -9.14 7.87 -3.66
N LEU A 194 -8.42 8.90 -4.10
CA LEU A 194 -6.94 8.90 -4.15
C LEU A 194 -6.32 8.83 -2.75
N GLU A 195 -6.86 9.55 -1.77
CA GLU A 195 -6.40 9.47 -0.38
C GLU A 195 -6.65 8.08 0.21
N GLY A 196 -7.83 7.50 -0.06
CA GLY A 196 -8.14 6.11 0.31
C GLY A 196 -7.14 5.11 -0.29
N ALA A 197 -6.84 5.25 -1.59
CA ALA A 197 -5.88 4.40 -2.29
C ALA A 197 -4.44 4.59 -1.79
N ARG A 198 -4.04 5.83 -1.48
CA ARG A 198 -2.73 6.14 -0.87
C ARG A 198 -2.60 5.49 0.51
N LYS A 199 -3.66 5.52 1.32
CA LYS A 199 -3.67 4.86 2.62
C LYS A 199 -3.59 3.35 2.49
N SER A 200 -4.41 2.73 1.63
CA SER A 200 -4.37 1.28 1.44
C SER A 200 -3.03 0.81 0.87
N LYS A 201 -2.38 1.61 0.01
CA LYS A 201 -1.00 1.36 -0.45
C LYS A 201 0.00 1.35 0.71
N LYS A 202 -0.02 2.35 1.59
CA LYS A 202 0.86 2.40 2.78
C LYS A 202 0.65 1.20 3.70
N ASP A 203 -0.62 0.87 3.98
CA ASP A 203 -0.96 -0.29 4.82
C ASP A 203 -0.45 -1.60 4.19
N LEU A 204 -0.50 -1.72 2.85
CA LEU A 204 0.04 -2.85 2.12
C LEU A 204 1.57 -2.90 2.17
N GLU A 205 2.26 -1.78 1.99
CA GLU A 205 3.72 -1.67 2.08
C GLU A 205 4.22 -2.08 3.47
N ASP A 206 3.60 -1.57 4.54
CA ASP A 206 3.93 -1.94 5.93
C ASP A 206 3.68 -3.43 6.19
N ALA A 207 2.58 -3.98 5.66
CA ALA A 207 2.28 -5.41 5.80
C ALA A 207 3.26 -6.30 5.04
N ILE A 208 3.69 -5.90 3.84
CA ILE A 208 4.72 -6.60 3.06
C ILE A 208 6.05 -6.57 3.79
N LEU A 209 6.47 -5.41 4.31
CA LEU A 209 7.69 -5.26 5.10
C LEU A 209 7.70 -6.24 6.28
N LYS A 210 6.58 -6.32 7.01
CA LYS A 210 6.45 -7.24 8.14
C LYS A 210 6.57 -8.71 7.72
N VAL A 211 5.94 -9.10 6.60
CA VAL A 211 6.05 -10.47 6.09
C VAL A 211 7.48 -10.79 5.68
N GLU A 212 8.21 -9.83 5.10
CA GLU A 212 9.62 -9.98 4.75
C GLU A 212 10.50 -10.14 6.01
N GLU A 213 10.33 -9.28 7.01
CA GLU A 213 11.07 -9.34 8.27
C GLU A 213 10.82 -10.68 9.01
N ASP A 214 9.56 -11.13 9.08
CA ASP A 214 9.20 -12.40 9.71
C ASP A 214 9.82 -13.60 8.96
N ALA A 215 9.74 -13.59 7.61
CA ALA A 215 10.31 -14.66 6.79
C ALA A 215 11.83 -14.72 6.91
N THR A 216 12.51 -13.57 6.83
CA THR A 216 13.97 -13.50 6.96
C THR A 216 14.45 -13.91 8.35
N ALA A 217 13.77 -13.48 9.42
CA ALA A 217 14.06 -13.93 10.78
C ALA A 217 13.87 -15.44 10.96
N GLN A 218 12.79 -16.00 10.38
CA GLN A 218 12.49 -17.43 10.44
C GLN A 218 13.54 -18.26 9.70
N VAL A 219 13.89 -17.88 8.47
CA VAL A 219 14.97 -18.55 7.70
C VAL A 219 16.27 -18.52 8.49
N SER A 220 16.58 -17.41 9.16
CA SER A 220 17.87 -17.20 9.85
C SER A 220 17.98 -18.13 11.02
N LYS A 221 16.92 -18.16 11.82
CA LYS A 221 16.79 -19.03 12.97
C LYS A 221 16.86 -20.50 12.56
N THR A 222 16.12 -20.90 11.53
CA THR A 222 16.08 -22.30 11.08
C THR A 222 17.42 -22.74 10.50
N ALA A 223 18.02 -21.95 9.61
CA ALA A 223 19.33 -22.26 9.03
C ALA A 223 20.44 -22.33 10.09
N LYS A 224 20.48 -21.36 11.03
CA LYS A 224 21.42 -21.39 12.16
C LYS A 224 21.24 -22.64 13.00
N SER A 225 20.00 -23.02 13.30
CA SER A 225 19.69 -24.22 14.09
C SER A 225 20.16 -25.49 13.38
N MET A 226 19.81 -25.66 12.10
CA MET A 226 20.17 -26.85 11.32
C MET A 226 21.69 -27.00 11.18
N ILE A 227 22.39 -25.93 10.80
CA ILE A 227 23.84 -25.97 10.61
C ILE A 227 24.56 -26.18 11.96
N SER A 228 24.12 -25.51 13.03
CA SER A 228 24.71 -25.70 14.37
C SER A 228 24.51 -27.13 14.87
N GLN A 229 23.32 -27.70 14.68
CA GLN A 229 23.03 -29.09 15.03
C GLN A 229 23.93 -30.06 14.23
N ALA A 230 24.13 -29.82 12.93
CA ALA A 230 25.01 -30.64 12.11
C ALA A 230 26.47 -30.58 12.59
N ILE A 231 26.96 -29.39 12.93
CA ILE A 231 28.31 -29.19 13.47
C ILE A 231 28.47 -29.89 14.84
N GLU A 232 27.46 -29.84 15.70
CA GLU A 232 27.45 -30.55 16.98
C GLU A 232 27.47 -32.08 16.80
N CYS A 233 26.68 -32.63 15.87
CA CYS A 233 26.68 -34.04 15.55
C CYS A 233 28.05 -34.51 15.03
N ILE A 234 28.66 -33.72 14.15
CA ILE A 234 30.00 -34.00 13.63
C ILE A 234 31.05 -33.90 14.73
N GLY A 235 30.94 -32.94 15.65
CA GLY A 235 31.77 -32.89 16.85
C GLY A 235 31.72 -34.16 17.71
N ARG A 236 30.67 -34.98 17.58
CA ARG A 236 30.51 -36.28 18.25
C ARG A 236 30.93 -37.47 17.38
N GLY A 237 31.50 -37.22 16.20
CA GLY A 237 31.86 -38.23 15.21
C GLY A 237 30.64 -38.89 14.54
N LYS A 238 29.47 -38.24 14.56
CA LYS A 238 28.25 -38.68 13.88
C LYS A 238 28.02 -37.83 12.63
N LEU A 239 27.25 -38.34 11.69
CA LEU A 239 26.82 -37.56 10.53
C LEU A 239 25.92 -36.39 10.96
N GLY A 240 25.98 -35.27 10.24
CA GLY A 240 25.32 -34.00 10.56
C GLY A 240 23.78 -33.99 10.51
N GLY A 241 23.13 -35.15 10.42
CA GLY A 241 21.67 -35.30 10.37
C GLY A 241 21.28 -36.68 9.87
N ASP A 242 19.98 -36.97 9.87
CA ASP A 242 19.39 -38.19 9.30
C ASP A 242 19.35 -38.11 7.77
N VAL A 243 20.48 -37.79 7.14
CA VAL A 243 20.59 -37.77 5.68
C VAL A 243 20.88 -39.22 5.25
N PRO A 244 19.92 -39.94 4.66
CA PRO A 244 20.04 -41.38 4.40
C PRO A 244 21.10 -41.72 3.33
N CYS A 245 21.77 -40.72 2.74
CA CYS A 245 22.53 -40.87 1.51
C CYS A 245 24.05 -41.06 1.72
N ILE A 246 24.59 -40.87 2.93
CA ILE A 246 26.05 -40.88 3.15
C ILE A 246 26.39 -41.93 4.22
N PRO A 247 26.79 -43.15 3.83
CA PRO A 247 27.28 -44.13 4.80
C PRO A 247 28.67 -43.74 5.32
N LEU A 248 28.95 -44.04 6.60
CA LEU A 248 30.32 -43.98 7.12
C LEU A 248 31.13 -45.15 6.53
N PRO A 249 32.41 -44.93 6.16
CA PRO A 249 33.26 -46.01 5.66
C PRO A 249 33.45 -47.09 6.74
N THR A 250 33.68 -48.33 6.30
CA THR A 250 34.02 -49.44 7.19
C THR A 250 35.52 -49.41 7.50
N TYR A 251 35.91 -49.67 8.75
CA TYR A 251 37.32 -49.62 9.14
C TYR A 251 38.15 -50.72 8.45
N PRO A 252 39.20 -50.37 7.67
CA PRO A 252 39.98 -51.33 6.89
C PRO A 252 41.12 -52.00 7.70
N GLY A 253 41.30 -51.64 8.98
CA GLY A 253 42.43 -52.06 9.80
C GLY A 253 43.57 -51.02 9.85
N LEU A 254 44.64 -51.37 10.57
CA LEU A 254 45.72 -50.45 10.95
C LEU A 254 46.48 -49.84 9.76
N SER A 255 46.80 -50.65 8.74
CA SER A 255 47.51 -50.19 7.55
C SER A 255 46.70 -49.20 6.72
N GLY A 256 45.36 -49.23 6.85
CA GLY A 256 44.44 -48.33 6.16
C GLY A 256 43.91 -47.20 7.03
N ALA A 257 44.37 -47.05 8.28
CA ALA A 257 43.82 -46.07 9.22
C ALA A 257 43.92 -44.61 8.70
N TRP A 258 44.96 -44.29 7.93
CA TRP A 258 45.12 -42.97 7.31
C TRP A 258 44.06 -42.70 6.23
N ASN A 259 43.82 -43.68 5.34
CA ASN A 259 42.80 -43.58 4.31
C ASN A 259 41.40 -43.55 4.94
N TYR A 260 41.19 -44.34 5.98
CA TYR A 260 39.95 -44.34 6.76
C TYR A 260 39.66 -42.96 7.38
N ALA A 261 40.66 -42.33 8.01
CA ALA A 261 40.51 -40.99 8.56
C ALA A 261 40.17 -39.95 7.47
N ARG A 262 40.80 -40.04 6.28
CA ARG A 262 40.46 -39.22 5.12
C ARG A 262 39.00 -39.44 4.67
N GLU A 263 38.59 -40.69 4.51
CA GLU A 263 37.24 -41.03 4.06
C GLU A 263 36.16 -40.59 5.06
N ILE A 264 36.38 -40.77 6.37
CA ILE A 264 35.48 -40.25 7.39
C ILE A 264 35.40 -38.74 7.31
N ARG A 265 36.53 -38.06 7.17
CA ARG A 265 36.57 -36.59 7.06
C ARG A 265 35.75 -36.10 5.87
N LEU A 266 35.88 -36.76 4.71
CA LEU A 266 35.07 -36.48 3.52
C LEU A 266 33.58 -36.77 3.78
N ALA A 267 33.24 -37.89 4.43
CA ALA A 267 31.86 -38.22 4.75
C ALA A 267 31.21 -37.21 5.72
N LEU A 268 31.95 -36.77 6.75
CA LEU A 268 31.49 -35.75 7.70
C LEU A 268 31.30 -34.40 7.01
N LEU A 269 32.24 -33.97 6.16
CA LEU A 269 32.09 -32.75 5.36
C LEU A 269 30.90 -32.82 4.42
N ALA A 270 30.73 -33.94 3.71
CA ALA A 270 29.57 -34.17 2.84
C ALA A 270 28.25 -34.13 3.63
N SER A 271 28.26 -34.54 4.91
CA SER A 271 27.09 -34.42 5.78
C SER A 271 26.78 -32.98 6.20
N VAL A 272 27.78 -32.11 6.40
CA VAL A 272 27.55 -30.66 6.57
C VAL A 272 26.98 -30.06 5.31
N ASP A 273 27.55 -30.39 4.14
CA ASP A 273 27.07 -29.90 2.85
C ASP A 273 25.60 -30.31 2.63
N ALA A 274 25.23 -31.53 3.03
CA ALA A 274 23.84 -31.96 3.00
C ALA A 274 22.93 -31.17 3.96
N ALA A 275 23.38 -30.85 5.17
CA ALA A 275 22.63 -30.02 6.10
C ALA A 275 22.46 -28.57 5.61
N VAL A 276 23.49 -28.01 4.95
CA VAL A 276 23.41 -26.69 4.31
C VAL A 276 22.38 -26.71 3.17
N ARG A 277 22.40 -27.74 2.31
CA ARG A 277 21.35 -27.90 1.27
C ARG A 277 19.95 -28.00 1.86
N GLY A 278 19.79 -28.76 2.95
CA GLY A 278 18.51 -28.84 3.65
C GLY A 278 18.04 -27.47 4.19
N ALA A 279 18.96 -26.65 4.70
CA ALA A 279 18.65 -25.30 5.13
C ALA A 279 18.29 -24.37 3.94
N GLU A 280 18.93 -24.54 2.78
CA GLU A 280 18.59 -23.82 1.55
C GLU A 280 17.18 -24.22 1.03
N GLU A 281 16.85 -25.51 1.04
CA GLU A 281 15.53 -26.02 0.66
C GLU A 281 14.42 -25.51 1.59
N GLU A 282 14.66 -25.49 2.90
CA GLU A 282 13.73 -24.94 3.87
C GLU A 282 13.56 -23.41 3.70
N ALA A 283 14.64 -22.70 3.37
CA ALA A 283 14.58 -21.28 3.04
C ALA A 283 13.70 -21.01 1.81
N VAL A 284 13.80 -21.87 0.77
CA VAL A 284 12.95 -21.81 -0.42
C VAL A 284 11.48 -22.01 -0.04
N MET A 285 11.18 -22.95 0.87
CA MET A 285 9.83 -23.21 1.34
C MET A 285 9.25 -22.00 2.11
N ILE A 286 10.01 -21.45 3.05
CA ILE A 286 9.59 -20.27 3.83
C ILE A 286 9.35 -19.07 2.91
N ALA A 287 10.21 -18.85 1.92
CA ALA A 287 10.03 -17.79 0.92
C ALA A 287 8.76 -17.99 0.09
N LYS A 288 8.42 -19.23 -0.28
CA LYS A 288 7.18 -19.56 -0.97
C LYS A 288 5.95 -19.21 -0.11
N ILE A 289 5.96 -19.59 1.17
CA ILE A 289 4.88 -19.25 2.12
C ILE A 289 4.77 -17.72 2.29
N GLY A 290 5.89 -17.01 2.40
CA GLY A 290 5.92 -15.55 2.47
C GLY A 290 5.27 -14.90 1.25
N MET A 291 5.56 -15.39 0.04
CA MET A 291 4.92 -14.89 -1.18
C MET A 291 3.43 -15.20 -1.28
N GLU A 292 2.97 -16.35 -0.79
CA GLU A 292 1.54 -16.66 -0.72
C GLU A 292 0.82 -15.66 0.22
N ARG A 293 1.43 -15.33 1.38
CA ARG A 293 0.90 -14.29 2.27
C ARG A 293 0.89 -12.89 1.63
N ILE A 294 1.92 -12.53 0.87
CA ILE A 294 1.95 -11.26 0.13
C ILE A 294 0.81 -11.20 -0.90
N LYS A 295 0.51 -12.30 -1.59
CA LYS A 295 -0.64 -12.39 -2.50
C LYS A 295 -1.97 -12.21 -1.75
N GLU A 296 -2.15 -12.85 -0.61
CA GLU A 296 -3.34 -12.67 0.22
C GLU A 296 -3.50 -11.22 0.72
N LEU A 297 -2.39 -10.58 1.11
CA LEU A 297 -2.39 -9.16 1.51
C LEU A 297 -2.74 -8.25 0.35
N ALA A 298 -2.19 -8.51 -0.84
CA ALA A 298 -2.55 -7.78 -2.05
C ALA A 298 -4.06 -7.90 -2.32
N ASP A 299 -4.62 -9.10 -2.23
CA ASP A 299 -6.05 -9.35 -2.45
C ASP A 299 -6.95 -8.63 -1.44
N LYS A 300 -6.47 -8.46 -0.21
CA LYS A 300 -7.21 -7.79 0.88
C LYS A 300 -7.15 -6.26 0.79
N HIS A 301 -6.01 -5.69 0.39
CA HIS A 301 -5.77 -4.24 0.45
C HIS A 301 -5.98 -3.51 -0.89
N LEU A 302 -5.94 -4.22 -2.02
CA LEU A 302 -6.22 -3.64 -3.33
C LEU A 302 -7.74 -3.64 -3.61
N PRO A 303 -8.32 -2.50 -4.02
CA PRO A 303 -9.73 -2.45 -4.39
C PRO A 303 -10.02 -3.36 -5.60
N PRO A 304 -11.24 -3.91 -5.68
CA PRO A 304 -11.64 -4.77 -6.79
C PRO A 304 -11.58 -3.99 -8.11
N GLY A 305 -10.96 -4.57 -9.14
CA GLY A 305 -10.88 -3.99 -10.49
C GLY A 305 -9.54 -3.36 -10.85
N ILE A 306 -8.61 -3.19 -9.91
CA ILE A 306 -7.22 -2.89 -10.27
C ILE A 306 -6.59 -4.18 -10.77
N GLU A 307 -6.26 -4.24 -12.06
CA GLU A 307 -5.52 -5.35 -12.64
C GLU A 307 -4.23 -5.54 -11.85
N ARG A 308 -4.15 -6.66 -11.12
CA ARG A 308 -2.93 -7.08 -10.46
C ARG A 308 -1.96 -7.37 -11.59
N ASN A 309 -0.90 -6.56 -11.68
CA ASN A 309 0.18 -6.81 -12.61
C ASN A 309 0.88 -8.09 -12.16
N THR A 310 0.30 -9.22 -12.54
CA THR A 310 0.76 -10.58 -12.28
C THR A 310 1.97 -10.92 -13.12
N ARG A 311 2.53 -9.94 -13.84
CA ARG A 311 3.78 -10.04 -14.59
C ARG A 311 4.87 -10.58 -13.67
N HIS A 312 5.01 -11.89 -13.78
CA HIS A 312 6.14 -12.69 -13.39
C HIS A 312 6.70 -12.32 -12.01
N LEU A 313 5.90 -12.53 -10.95
CA LEU A 313 6.50 -12.94 -9.68
C LEU A 313 7.30 -14.20 -10.00
N GLN A 314 8.60 -14.01 -10.25
CA GLN A 314 9.53 -15.07 -10.57
C GLN A 314 9.38 -16.13 -9.49
N ALA A 315 9.11 -17.37 -9.91
CA ALA A 315 8.91 -18.45 -8.96
C ALA A 315 10.11 -18.49 -8.00
N PRO A 316 9.90 -18.69 -6.68
CA PRO A 316 10.99 -18.60 -5.71
C PRO A 316 12.14 -19.53 -6.11
N SER A 317 11.82 -20.70 -6.65
CA SER A 317 12.80 -21.64 -7.23
C SER A 317 13.80 -21.00 -8.19
N THR A 318 13.38 -20.06 -9.04
CA THR A 318 14.27 -19.37 -9.99
C THR A 318 15.27 -18.43 -9.29
N MET A 319 14.87 -17.81 -8.16
CA MET A 319 15.77 -16.98 -7.35
C MET A 319 16.89 -17.81 -6.70
N PHE A 320 16.59 -19.06 -6.30
CA PHE A 320 17.57 -19.96 -5.69
C PHE A 320 18.38 -20.79 -6.70
N SER A 321 17.87 -21.01 -7.92
CA SER A 321 18.53 -21.84 -8.96
C SER A 321 19.82 -21.22 -9.51
N GLY A 322 19.96 -19.90 -9.46
CA GLY A 322 21.14 -19.19 -10.00
C GLY A 322 22.45 -19.42 -9.24
N SER A 323 22.39 -19.94 -8.01
CA SER A 323 23.60 -20.16 -7.19
C SER A 323 24.37 -21.45 -7.54
N GLY A 324 23.94 -22.19 -8.57
CA GLY A 324 24.43 -23.52 -8.91
C GLY A 324 25.91 -23.64 -9.31
N SER A 325 26.63 -22.54 -9.54
CA SER A 325 28.04 -22.61 -10.01
C SER A 325 29.11 -22.32 -8.95
N HIS A 326 28.76 -21.84 -7.75
CA HIS A 326 29.76 -21.43 -6.75
C HIS A 326 29.58 -22.05 -5.36
N SER A 327 28.70 -23.04 -5.21
CA SER A 327 28.84 -23.97 -4.08
C SER A 327 30.08 -24.84 -4.30
N ARG A 328 31.25 -24.25 -4.06
CA ARG A 328 32.46 -25.03 -3.78
C ARG A 328 32.11 -25.84 -2.54
N LEU A 329 31.74 -27.10 -2.76
CA LEU A 329 31.60 -28.13 -1.74
C LEU A 329 32.74 -27.98 -0.74
N LEU A 330 32.47 -28.10 0.56
CA LEU A 330 33.52 -27.95 1.58
C LEU A 330 34.70 -28.91 1.33
N GLY A 331 34.45 -30.00 0.62
CA GLY A 331 35.44 -30.94 0.10
C GLY A 331 36.42 -30.41 -0.95
N GLN A 332 36.29 -29.17 -1.44
CA GLN A 332 37.30 -28.55 -2.32
C GLN A 332 38.36 -27.75 -1.55
N ARG A 333 38.21 -27.54 -0.23
CA ARG A 333 39.25 -26.88 0.56
C ARG A 333 40.31 -27.91 0.96
N PRO A 334 41.54 -27.85 0.41
CA PRO A 334 42.58 -28.85 0.71
C PRO A 334 42.88 -28.92 2.22
N ASP A 335 42.84 -27.78 2.91
CA ASP A 335 43.03 -27.69 4.37
C ASP A 335 41.98 -28.49 5.16
N LEU A 336 40.79 -28.70 4.58
CA LEU A 336 39.70 -29.45 5.19
C LEU A 336 39.64 -30.90 4.69
N THR A 337 40.29 -31.28 3.60
CA THR A 337 40.23 -32.67 3.10
C THR A 337 41.45 -33.49 3.45
N GLU A 338 42.59 -32.86 3.68
CA GLU A 338 43.80 -33.59 4.05
C GLU A 338 43.74 -34.05 5.51
N PRO A 339 43.82 -35.37 5.78
CA PRO A 339 43.97 -35.86 7.14
C PRO A 339 45.32 -35.38 7.67
N THR A 340 45.36 -35.02 8.94
CA THR A 340 46.61 -34.72 9.65
C THR A 340 46.88 -35.77 10.71
N VAL A 341 48.11 -35.83 11.21
CA VAL A 341 48.48 -36.75 12.30
C VAL A 341 47.60 -36.56 13.54
N PHE A 342 47.14 -35.34 13.81
CA PHE A 342 46.23 -35.04 14.92
C PHE A 342 44.81 -35.59 14.74
N ASP A 343 44.44 -36.01 13.54
CA ASP A 343 43.16 -36.67 13.31
C ASP A 343 43.20 -38.15 13.75
N LEU A 344 44.39 -38.78 13.73
CA LEU A 344 44.59 -40.15 14.21
C LEU A 344 44.80 -40.21 15.72
N PHE A 345 45.39 -39.17 16.31
CA PHE A 345 45.72 -39.14 17.73
C PHE A 345 44.96 -38.03 18.44
N ASP A 346 44.11 -38.40 19.40
CA ASP A 346 43.35 -37.45 20.23
C ASP A 346 44.22 -36.78 21.32
N VAL A 347 45.39 -36.27 20.94
CA VAL A 347 46.35 -35.67 21.87
C VAL A 347 45.72 -34.45 22.56
N ASN A 348 44.90 -33.69 21.83
CA ASN A 348 44.31 -32.46 22.36
C ASN A 348 43.23 -32.75 23.42
N HIS A 349 42.39 -33.77 23.23
CA HIS A 349 41.40 -34.12 24.26
C HIS A 349 42.06 -34.75 25.47
N GLN A 350 43.00 -35.68 25.30
CA GLN A 350 43.69 -36.29 26.44
C GLN A 350 44.50 -35.26 27.22
N LEU A 351 45.13 -34.30 26.54
CA LEU A 351 45.82 -33.20 27.18
C LEU A 351 44.85 -32.25 27.89
N SER A 352 43.70 -31.96 27.27
CA SER A 352 42.66 -31.11 27.86
C SER A 352 42.01 -31.76 29.08
N GLU A 353 41.64 -33.04 29.03
CA GLU A 353 41.09 -33.78 30.17
C GLU A 353 42.08 -33.81 31.32
N HIS A 354 43.35 -34.18 31.06
CA HIS A 354 44.38 -34.20 32.11
C HIS A 354 44.76 -32.82 32.66
N SER A 355 44.62 -31.76 31.86
CA SER A 355 44.89 -30.39 32.32
C SER A 355 43.72 -29.81 33.13
N ASN A 356 42.49 -30.25 32.87
CA ASN A 356 41.30 -29.73 33.56
C ASN A 356 40.96 -30.52 34.84
N ASP A 357 41.38 -31.78 34.96
CA ASP A 357 41.16 -32.61 36.15
C ASP A 357 41.91 -32.08 37.40
N GLY A 358 42.91 -31.20 37.20
CA GLY A 358 43.64 -30.56 38.30
C GLY A 358 42.95 -29.33 38.92
N LYS A 359 41.76 -28.94 38.45
CA LYS A 359 41.09 -27.69 38.87
C LYS A 359 39.79 -27.89 39.65
N ALA A 360 39.52 -29.10 40.14
CA ALA A 360 38.39 -29.38 41.01
C ALA A 360 38.86 -29.45 42.49
N ASN A 361 38.55 -28.40 43.24
CA ASN A 361 38.34 -28.37 44.69
C ASN A 361 39.50 -28.81 45.61
N SER A 362 40.62 -28.11 45.60
CA SER A 362 41.46 -28.00 46.81
C SER A 362 41.55 -26.54 47.25
N GLU A 363 40.56 -26.12 48.05
CA GLU A 363 40.73 -25.01 48.99
C GLU A 363 41.56 -25.53 50.17
N ASP A 364 42.86 -25.74 49.96
CA ASP A 364 43.80 -25.94 51.06
C ASP A 364 45.11 -25.20 50.75
N PRO A 365 45.38 -24.06 51.42
CA PRO A 365 46.59 -23.27 51.19
C PRO A 365 47.76 -23.89 51.97
N GLY A 366 48.17 -25.10 51.60
CA GLY A 366 49.16 -25.84 52.36
C GLY A 366 49.77 -27.03 51.62
N ALA A 367 50.73 -26.74 50.75
CA ALA A 367 51.65 -27.72 50.15
C ALA A 367 51.02 -28.80 49.25
N THR A 368 50.85 -28.49 47.98
CA THR A 368 50.78 -29.50 46.91
C THR A 368 51.89 -29.23 45.91
N GLU A 369 52.94 -30.05 45.94
CA GLU A 369 53.93 -30.07 44.86
C GLU A 369 53.22 -30.39 43.54
N PRO A 370 53.44 -29.60 42.47
CA PRO A 370 52.81 -29.85 41.18
C PRO A 370 53.26 -31.21 40.66
N ASN A 371 52.30 -32.09 40.32
CA ASN A 371 52.57 -33.37 39.65
C ASN A 371 53.53 -33.15 38.48
N ALA A 372 54.77 -33.63 38.62
CA ALA A 372 55.87 -33.43 37.67
C ALA A 372 55.56 -33.91 36.23
N LEU A 373 54.50 -34.71 36.07
CA LEU A 373 54.03 -35.22 34.79
C LEU A 373 53.30 -34.13 33.96
N THR A 374 52.62 -33.17 34.59
CA THR A 374 51.94 -32.07 33.89
C THR A 374 52.93 -31.00 33.40
N LEU A 375 54.01 -30.78 34.16
CA LEU A 375 55.10 -29.86 33.78
C LEU A 375 55.92 -30.37 32.58
N ALA A 376 56.00 -31.70 32.39
CA ALA A 376 56.74 -32.32 31.29
C ALA A 376 55.99 -32.23 29.94
N ILE A 377 54.65 -32.22 29.94
CA ILE A 377 53.85 -32.25 28.70
C ILE A 377 53.59 -30.84 28.16
N VAL A 378 53.45 -29.82 29.03
CA VAL A 378 53.41 -28.40 28.62
C VAL A 378 54.73 -27.96 27.97
N GLY A 379 55.86 -28.58 28.34
CA GLY A 379 57.17 -28.34 27.72
C GLY A 379 57.30 -28.83 26.26
N PHE A 380 56.42 -29.72 25.79
CA PHE A 380 56.44 -30.21 24.41
C PHE A 380 55.58 -29.35 23.47
N GLY A 381 54.47 -28.78 23.97
CA GLY A 381 53.56 -27.94 23.19
C GLY A 381 54.10 -26.53 22.89
N ALA A 382 54.90 -25.95 23.80
CA ALA A 382 55.53 -24.65 23.59
C ALA A 382 56.70 -24.68 22.57
N LEU A 383 57.21 -25.88 22.21
CA LEU A 383 58.36 -25.98 21.32
C LEU A 383 58.02 -25.94 19.82
N THR A 384 56.76 -26.09 19.43
CA THR A 384 56.36 -26.16 18.01
C THR A 384 55.85 -24.83 17.44
N MET A 385 55.64 -23.80 18.27
CA MET A 385 55.16 -22.48 17.80
C MET A 385 56.22 -21.40 17.64
N VAL A 386 57.50 -21.69 17.91
CA VAL A 386 58.59 -20.82 17.45
C VAL A 386 59.02 -21.31 16.07
N ARG A 387 58.46 -20.69 15.03
CA ARG A 387 58.87 -20.83 13.62
C ARG A 387 60.23 -20.14 13.38
N GLY A 388 61.19 -20.44 14.24
CA GLY A 388 62.58 -19.99 14.20
C GLY A 388 63.45 -21.22 14.31
N TRP A 389 64.22 -21.47 13.24
CA TRP A 389 65.11 -22.61 13.04
C TRP A 389 66.29 -22.57 14.04
N ALA A 390 66.04 -22.87 15.31
CA ALA A 390 67.05 -23.03 16.35
C ALA A 390 66.91 -24.42 17.00
N PRO A 391 67.91 -25.32 16.85
CA PRO A 391 67.73 -26.74 17.12
C PRO A 391 67.76 -27.10 18.61
N GLY A 392 66.65 -27.64 19.12
CA GLY A 392 66.58 -28.99 19.74
C GLY A 392 67.36 -29.35 21.01
N ARG A 393 68.21 -28.49 21.59
CA ARG A 393 69.10 -28.91 22.70
C ARG A 393 68.39 -29.16 24.03
N ALA A 394 67.20 -28.59 24.26
CA ALA A 394 66.47 -28.76 25.53
C ALA A 394 65.74 -30.11 25.63
N ILE A 395 65.08 -30.55 24.55
CA ILE A 395 64.40 -31.86 24.50
C ILE A 395 65.42 -33.00 24.56
N LEU A 396 66.52 -32.91 23.81
CA LEU A 396 67.57 -33.92 23.86
C LEU A 396 68.16 -34.04 25.27
N ARG A 397 68.31 -32.94 26.03
CA ARG A 397 68.76 -33.02 27.43
C ARG A 397 67.73 -33.63 28.37
N SER A 398 66.43 -33.40 28.14
CA SER A 398 65.35 -34.04 28.91
C SER A 398 65.31 -35.55 28.64
N ILE A 399 65.33 -35.96 27.37
CA ILE A 399 65.37 -37.37 26.96
C ILE A 399 66.64 -38.03 27.50
N VAL A 400 67.79 -37.35 27.46
CA VAL A 400 69.06 -37.87 28.02
C VAL A 400 69.00 -37.98 29.54
N ARG A 401 68.31 -37.08 30.26
CA ARG A 401 68.11 -37.20 31.72
C ARG A 401 67.18 -38.36 32.08
N VAL A 402 66.11 -38.56 31.31
CA VAL A 402 65.22 -39.72 31.45
C VAL A 402 65.97 -41.01 31.11
N ALA A 403 66.78 -41.03 30.04
CA ALA A 403 67.63 -42.15 29.67
C ALA A 403 68.71 -42.45 30.73
N ASN A 404 69.27 -41.43 31.39
CA ASN A 404 70.20 -41.61 32.51
C ASN A 404 69.51 -42.17 33.77
N LEU A 405 68.21 -41.92 33.98
CA LEU A 405 67.44 -42.59 35.04
C LEU A 405 67.27 -44.10 34.76
N PHE A 406 67.20 -44.50 33.48
CA PHE A 406 67.20 -45.91 33.07
C PHE A 406 68.57 -46.60 33.19
N SER A 407 69.65 -45.88 33.53
CA SER A 407 70.99 -46.45 33.74
C SER A 407 71.19 -47.07 35.13
N LYS A 408 70.33 -46.75 36.13
CA LYS A 408 70.39 -47.38 37.47
C LYS A 408 69.89 -48.83 37.41
N GLY A 409 70.72 -49.78 37.87
CA GLY A 409 70.53 -51.23 37.71
C GLY A 409 69.20 -51.80 38.23
N THR A 410 68.56 -51.18 39.22
CA THR A 410 67.25 -51.57 39.75
C THR A 410 66.08 -51.11 38.87
N LEU A 411 66.22 -50.04 38.10
CA LEU A 411 65.13 -49.53 37.25
C LEU A 411 64.99 -50.32 35.94
N ARG A 412 66.06 -51.01 35.47
CA ARG A 412 66.03 -51.81 34.23
C ARG A 412 65.01 -52.95 34.26
N ASN A 413 64.80 -53.57 35.42
CA ASN A 413 63.83 -54.66 35.55
C ASN A 413 62.38 -54.14 35.61
N CYS A 414 62.16 -52.95 36.20
CA CYS A 414 60.85 -52.29 36.18
C CYS A 414 60.55 -51.65 34.83
N ALA A 415 61.57 -51.18 34.10
CA ALA A 415 61.43 -50.57 32.78
C ALA A 415 60.74 -51.51 31.79
N ALA A 416 61.14 -52.78 31.76
CA ALA A 416 60.52 -53.78 30.89
C ALA A 416 59.03 -53.98 31.20
N LEU A 417 58.65 -54.01 32.48
CA LEU A 417 57.24 -54.14 32.90
C LEU A 417 56.42 -52.89 32.56
N ILE A 418 56.98 -51.70 32.78
CA ILE A 418 56.31 -50.43 32.46
C ILE A 418 56.13 -50.30 30.95
N ILE A 419 57.17 -50.57 30.17
CA ILE A 419 57.10 -50.55 28.70
C ILE A 419 56.10 -51.59 28.21
N GLY A 420 56.13 -52.82 28.75
CA GLY A 420 55.17 -53.87 28.41
C GLY A 420 53.74 -53.50 28.73
N ALA A 421 53.48 -52.91 29.89
CA ALA A 421 52.15 -52.44 30.29
C ALA A 421 51.65 -51.29 29.40
N ILE A 422 52.52 -50.33 29.06
CA ILE A 422 52.22 -49.24 28.13
C ILE A 422 51.91 -49.81 26.74
N TRP A 423 52.71 -50.77 26.25
CA TRP A 423 52.52 -51.40 24.95
C TRP A 423 51.22 -52.19 24.90
N LEU A 424 50.91 -52.98 25.93
CA LEU A 424 49.67 -53.75 26.02
C LEU A 424 48.48 -52.80 26.02
N ARG A 425 48.49 -51.75 26.86
CA ARG A 425 47.43 -50.74 26.91
C ARG A 425 47.26 -50.02 25.58
N ALA A 426 48.36 -49.63 24.94
CA ALA A 426 48.34 -49.00 23.61
C ALA A 426 47.76 -49.93 22.55
N THR A 427 48.10 -51.23 22.60
CA THR A 427 47.60 -52.25 21.66
C THR A 427 46.11 -52.51 21.87
N THR A 428 45.67 -52.66 23.13
CA THR A 428 44.26 -52.84 23.47
C THR A 428 43.43 -51.64 23.05
N TYR A 429 43.91 -50.42 23.30
CA TYR A 429 43.28 -49.18 22.83
C TYR A 429 43.21 -49.11 21.29
N HIS A 430 44.27 -49.53 20.59
CA HIS A 430 44.31 -49.56 19.13
C HIS A 430 43.33 -50.56 18.48
N ILE A 431 43.01 -51.65 19.15
CA ILE A 431 42.13 -52.68 18.58
C ILE A 431 40.67 -52.36 18.87
N LEU A 432 40.35 -51.94 20.11
CA LEU A 432 38.96 -51.79 20.55
C LEU A 432 38.41 -50.38 20.34
N ASP A 433 39.21 -49.34 20.63
CA ASP A 433 38.71 -47.97 20.68
C ASP A 433 38.99 -47.20 19.38
N PHE A 434 40.01 -47.60 18.63
CA PHE A 434 40.47 -46.89 17.43
C PHE A 434 39.38 -46.68 16.35
N PRO A 435 38.54 -47.68 16.00
CA PRO A 435 37.50 -47.50 15.00
C PRO A 435 36.44 -46.45 15.41
N SER A 436 36.18 -46.31 16.71
CA SER A 436 35.16 -45.40 17.25
C SER A 436 35.72 -44.01 17.62
N THR A 437 37.02 -43.92 17.85
CA THR A 437 37.69 -42.67 18.26
C THR A 437 38.05 -41.80 17.06
N ILE A 438 38.50 -42.37 15.93
CA ILE A 438 38.86 -41.59 14.72
C ILE A 438 37.71 -40.69 14.24
N PRO A 439 36.43 -41.14 14.13
CA PRO A 439 35.35 -40.25 13.75
C PRO A 439 35.17 -39.08 14.72
N ARG A 440 35.34 -39.32 16.03
CA ARG A 440 35.19 -38.30 17.07
C ARG A 440 36.32 -37.27 17.03
N THR A 441 37.57 -37.71 16.84
CA THR A 441 38.73 -36.81 16.77
C THR A 441 38.66 -35.91 15.53
N VAL A 442 38.45 -36.51 14.36
CA VAL A 442 38.24 -35.79 13.09
C VAL A 442 37.09 -34.81 13.26
N GLY A 443 35.97 -35.29 13.80
CA GLY A 443 34.75 -34.52 14.01
C GLY A 443 34.93 -33.31 14.92
N ARG A 444 35.59 -33.48 16.08
CA ARG A 444 35.92 -32.37 16.99
C ARG A 444 36.79 -31.33 16.31
N ARG A 445 37.80 -31.76 15.55
CA ARG A 445 38.72 -30.84 14.86
C ARG A 445 38.04 -30.07 13.75
N LEU A 446 37.15 -30.72 12.99
CA LEU A 446 36.28 -30.04 12.03
C LEU A 446 35.37 -29.02 12.72
N LYS A 447 34.71 -29.40 13.81
CA LYS A 447 33.89 -28.48 14.62
C LYS A 447 34.69 -27.26 15.07
N TRP A 448 35.89 -27.46 15.62
CA TRP A 448 36.79 -26.37 15.99
C TRP A 448 37.13 -25.47 14.80
N SER A 449 37.41 -26.06 13.63
CA SER A 449 37.71 -25.31 12.41
C SER A 449 36.53 -24.46 11.92
N PHE A 450 35.30 -24.93 12.13
CA PHE A 450 34.08 -24.18 11.79
C PHE A 450 33.76 -23.07 12.81
N VAL A 451 33.92 -23.35 14.09
CA VAL A 451 33.61 -22.40 15.17
C VAL A 451 34.67 -21.28 15.22
N GLN A 452 35.95 -21.60 15.06
CA GLN A 452 37.06 -20.69 15.26
C GLN A 452 37.45 -19.88 14.00
N GLY A 453 36.54 -19.74 13.03
CA GLY A 453 36.78 -19.21 11.68
C GLY A 453 37.86 -18.12 11.58
N HIS A 454 38.73 -18.23 10.57
CA HIS A 454 39.84 -17.30 10.32
C HIS A 454 39.33 -15.88 10.01
N GLY A 455 39.19 -15.06 11.06
CA GLY A 455 39.00 -13.62 10.95
C GLY A 455 37.58 -13.17 10.62
N ARG A 456 36.86 -12.76 11.67
CA ARG A 456 35.64 -11.91 11.70
C ARG A 456 34.27 -12.53 11.46
N VAL A 457 34.12 -13.66 10.76
CA VAL A 457 32.79 -14.27 10.54
C VAL A 457 32.83 -15.75 10.87
N SER A 458 31.93 -16.21 11.75
CA SER A 458 31.79 -17.63 12.06
C SER A 458 31.37 -18.39 10.79
N PHE A 459 31.78 -19.65 10.64
CA PHE A 459 31.37 -20.47 9.50
C PHE A 459 29.84 -20.52 9.36
N VAL A 460 29.15 -20.63 10.49
CA VAL A 460 27.69 -20.63 10.57
C VAL A 460 27.14 -19.32 10.01
N ASP A 461 27.63 -18.18 10.48
CA ASP A 461 27.15 -16.89 9.97
C ASP A 461 27.46 -16.70 8.49
N ALA A 462 28.63 -17.12 8.00
CA ALA A 462 28.98 -17.01 6.58
C ALA A 462 28.06 -17.87 5.68
N HIS A 463 27.71 -19.08 6.09
CA HIS A 463 26.81 -19.95 5.34
C HIS A 463 25.35 -19.55 5.48
N VAL A 464 24.95 -19.02 6.64
CA VAL A 464 23.62 -18.43 6.83
C VAL A 464 23.49 -17.19 5.94
N THR A 465 24.46 -16.28 5.96
CA THR A 465 24.51 -15.15 5.03
C THR A 465 24.47 -15.63 3.59
N ARG A 466 25.16 -16.71 3.20
CA ARG A 466 25.05 -17.26 1.84
C ARG A 466 23.63 -17.72 1.50
N ALA A 467 22.95 -18.43 2.41
CA ALA A 467 21.56 -18.82 2.23
C ALA A 467 20.64 -17.59 2.08
N PHE A 468 21.07 -16.42 2.59
CA PHE A 468 20.38 -15.15 2.46
C PHE A 468 20.78 -14.28 1.27
N ASN A 469 22.05 -14.29 0.84
CA ASN A 469 22.63 -13.23 0.00
C ASN A 469 22.26 -13.34 -1.49
N ILE A 470 21.07 -13.87 -1.78
CA ILE A 470 20.47 -13.86 -3.12
C ILE A 470 20.00 -12.43 -3.48
N LYS A 471 19.92 -11.50 -2.52
CA LYS A 471 19.35 -10.15 -2.72
C LYS A 471 20.36 -9.05 -3.05
N GLU A 472 21.68 -9.24 -2.92
CA GLU A 472 22.68 -8.22 -3.27
C GLU A 472 23.08 -8.19 -4.77
N ASN A 473 22.18 -8.59 -5.67
CA ASN A 473 22.17 -8.04 -7.02
C ASN A 473 21.23 -6.81 -7.00
N PRO A 474 21.75 -5.58 -6.77
CA PRO A 474 20.92 -4.37 -6.69
C PRO A 474 20.11 -4.06 -7.96
N SER A 475 20.34 -4.77 -9.06
CA SER A 475 19.63 -4.55 -10.32
C SER A 475 18.22 -5.14 -10.39
N VAL A 476 17.86 -6.14 -9.56
CA VAL A 476 16.58 -6.88 -9.72
C VAL A 476 15.54 -6.52 -8.65
N GLY A 477 15.96 -6.18 -7.43
CA GLY A 477 15.04 -5.88 -6.30
C GLY A 477 14.41 -4.48 -6.33
N ALA A 478 15.17 -3.46 -6.79
CA ALA A 478 14.66 -2.08 -6.85
C ALA A 478 13.72 -1.85 -8.05
N GLN A 479 13.87 -2.63 -9.12
CA GLN A 479 13.01 -2.51 -10.31
C GLN A 479 11.66 -3.21 -10.11
N SER A 480 11.58 -4.34 -9.40
CA SER A 480 10.31 -5.06 -9.25
C SER A 480 9.36 -4.43 -8.23
N ALA A 481 9.84 -3.95 -7.08
CA ALA A 481 8.96 -3.30 -6.09
C ALA A 481 8.45 -1.92 -6.56
N GLY A 482 9.27 -1.16 -7.28
CA GLY A 482 8.88 0.14 -7.84
C GLY A 482 7.93 0.04 -9.04
N GLN A 483 7.94 -1.09 -9.76
CA GLN A 483 7.16 -1.25 -11.00
C GLN A 483 5.83 -2.00 -10.80
N VAL A 484 5.61 -2.65 -9.64
CA VAL A 484 4.37 -3.37 -9.34
C VAL A 484 3.20 -2.43 -9.03
N CYS A 485 3.44 -1.17 -8.62
CA CYS A 485 2.39 -0.20 -8.34
C CYS A 485 2.74 1.23 -8.79
N HIS A 486 3.22 1.40 -10.03
CA HIS A 486 3.21 2.73 -10.63
C HIS A 486 1.76 3.08 -10.98
N ILE A 487 1.04 3.62 -9.99
CA ILE A 487 -0.17 4.40 -10.23
C ILE A 487 0.36 5.74 -10.75
N PRO A 488 0.16 6.09 -12.02
CA PRO A 488 0.58 7.39 -12.52
C PRO A 488 -0.11 8.45 -11.66
N GLU A 489 0.63 9.45 -11.15
CA GLU A 489 0.02 10.54 -10.38
C GLU A 489 -1.02 11.32 -11.21
N ASP A 490 -0.96 11.17 -12.53
CA ASP A 490 -1.85 11.78 -13.52
C ASP A 490 -2.77 10.77 -14.22
N ALA A 491 -2.87 9.51 -13.75
CA ALA A 491 -3.81 8.56 -14.34
C ALA A 491 -5.24 9.04 -14.04
N GLU A 492 -5.88 9.62 -15.06
CA GLU A 492 -7.32 9.82 -15.03
C GLU A 492 -7.98 8.48 -14.70
N PRO A 493 -8.76 8.39 -13.62
CA PRO A 493 -9.45 7.14 -13.31
C PRO A 493 -10.33 6.83 -14.51
N LEU A 494 -10.17 5.64 -15.10
CA LEU A 494 -11.11 5.11 -16.08
C LEU A 494 -12.51 5.27 -15.49
N VAL A 495 -13.25 6.25 -16.02
CA VAL A 495 -14.61 6.54 -15.60
C VAL A 495 -15.43 5.33 -16.00
N VAL A 496 -15.60 4.39 -15.07
CA VAL A 496 -16.64 3.36 -15.16
C VAL A 496 -17.94 4.14 -15.08
N ASN A 497 -18.46 4.46 -16.26
CA ASN A 497 -19.62 5.32 -16.51
C ASN A 497 -20.81 4.83 -15.67
N PRO A 498 -21.13 5.45 -14.52
CA PRO A 498 -22.33 5.11 -13.81
C PRO A 498 -23.45 5.84 -14.55
N HIS A 499 -24.42 5.09 -15.07
CA HIS A 499 -25.63 5.63 -15.68
C HIS A 499 -26.23 6.77 -14.84
N LEU A 500 -25.88 8.02 -15.15
CA LEU A 500 -26.61 9.19 -14.72
C LEU A 500 -27.72 9.44 -15.74
N PRO A 501 -28.95 9.69 -15.30
CA PRO A 501 -30.06 9.98 -16.21
C PRO A 501 -29.75 11.25 -16.98
N ARG A 502 -29.67 11.10 -18.30
CA ARG A 502 -29.53 12.18 -19.28
C ARG A 502 -30.68 13.16 -19.05
N MET A 503 -30.36 14.38 -18.59
CA MET A 503 -31.33 15.47 -18.54
C MET A 503 -31.93 15.68 -19.94
N PRO A 504 -33.24 15.85 -20.08
CA PRO A 504 -33.87 16.03 -21.38
C PRO A 504 -33.41 17.36 -22.00
N THR A 505 -32.66 17.25 -23.10
CA THR A 505 -32.45 18.36 -24.04
C THR A 505 -33.80 18.78 -24.61
N MET A 506 -34.16 20.05 -24.38
CA MET A 506 -35.29 20.70 -25.04
C MET A 506 -35.05 20.77 -26.56
N PRO A 507 -36.07 20.55 -27.40
CA PRO A 507 -35.93 20.70 -28.85
C PRO A 507 -35.78 22.18 -29.22
N GLU A 508 -34.68 22.51 -29.90
CA GLU A 508 -34.48 23.76 -30.64
C GLU A 508 -35.27 23.68 -31.95
N ASP A 509 -36.43 24.32 -32.01
CA ASP A 509 -37.09 24.67 -33.27
C ASP A 509 -37.68 26.08 -33.12
N ALA A 510 -37.06 27.05 -33.79
CA ALA A 510 -37.67 28.19 -34.49
C ALA A 510 -36.65 29.35 -34.61
N GLU A 511 -36.05 29.46 -35.78
CA GLU A 511 -35.42 30.69 -36.27
C GLU A 511 -36.42 31.86 -36.27
N PRO A 512 -35.95 33.10 -36.10
CA PRO A 512 -36.55 34.21 -36.82
C PRO A 512 -35.56 34.89 -37.76
N SER A 513 -36.08 35.06 -38.97
CA SER A 513 -35.53 35.72 -40.14
C SER A 513 -34.94 37.12 -39.89
N VAL A 514 -33.76 37.29 -40.48
CA VAL A 514 -33.08 38.51 -40.93
C VAL A 514 -34.03 39.62 -41.41
N VAL A 515 -33.96 40.82 -40.81
CA VAL A 515 -33.95 42.12 -41.51
C VAL A 515 -33.17 43.13 -40.65
N ASN A 516 -32.03 43.61 -41.15
CA ASN A 516 -31.28 44.72 -40.55
C ASN A 516 -31.04 45.78 -41.63
N PRO A 517 -31.49 47.04 -41.47
CA PRO A 517 -31.07 48.13 -42.33
C PRO A 517 -30.10 49.09 -41.60
N HIS A 518 -28.95 49.29 -42.25
CA HIS A 518 -28.12 50.50 -42.27
C HIS A 518 -27.52 51.05 -40.95
N LEU A 519 -26.19 50.93 -40.85
CA LEU A 519 -25.33 51.94 -40.21
C LEU A 519 -24.20 52.37 -41.19
N PRO A 520 -23.78 53.65 -41.17
CA PRO A 520 -22.67 54.16 -41.98
C PRO A 520 -21.31 54.03 -41.25
N PRO A 521 -20.17 54.20 -41.97
CA PRO A 521 -18.83 54.00 -41.41
C PRO A 521 -18.30 55.27 -40.73
N ILE A 522 -17.60 55.10 -39.62
CA ILE A 522 -16.76 56.13 -38.97
C ILE A 522 -15.43 55.42 -38.69
N LEU A 523 -14.45 55.63 -39.57
CA LEU A 523 -13.28 56.50 -39.41
C LEU A 523 -12.32 56.02 -38.31
N GLU A 524 -11.20 55.48 -38.76
CA GLU A 524 -9.96 55.23 -38.04
C GLU A 524 -9.42 56.55 -37.47
N ASP A 525 -8.91 56.54 -36.23
CA ASP A 525 -7.86 57.46 -35.81
C ASP A 525 -7.07 56.90 -34.60
N ALA A 526 -5.77 56.71 -34.86
CA ALA A 526 -4.59 56.97 -34.02
C ALA A 526 -4.48 56.42 -32.57
N GLU A 527 -3.43 55.62 -32.39
CA GLU A 527 -2.72 55.39 -31.12
C GLU A 527 -2.26 56.69 -30.44
N PRO A 528 -1.99 56.64 -29.13
CA PRO A 528 -0.63 57.02 -28.75
C PRO A 528 0.04 56.09 -27.72
N SER A 529 1.29 55.76 -28.07
CA SER A 529 2.40 55.35 -27.21
C SER A 529 2.50 56.17 -25.91
N VAL A 530 2.57 55.48 -24.76
CA VAL A 530 3.06 56.06 -23.49
C VAL A 530 3.97 55.08 -22.74
N ALA A 531 5.26 55.45 -22.78
CA ALA A 531 6.37 55.29 -21.84
C ALA A 531 6.30 54.30 -20.64
N LYS A 532 7.32 53.44 -20.61
CA LYS A 532 7.89 52.75 -19.43
C LYS A 532 8.36 53.73 -18.34
N PRO A 533 8.32 53.31 -17.06
CA PRO A 533 9.34 53.69 -16.09
C PRO A 533 10.20 52.49 -15.66
N HIS A 534 11.50 52.76 -15.57
CA HIS A 534 12.57 51.87 -15.13
C HIS A 534 12.84 51.98 -13.61
N LEU A 535 13.51 50.94 -13.07
CA LEU A 535 14.39 50.85 -11.87
C LEU A 535 13.77 50.44 -10.52
N PRO A 536 14.56 49.88 -9.56
CA PRO A 536 15.99 49.49 -9.63
C PRO A 536 16.31 48.03 -9.24
N ARG A 537 17.51 47.65 -9.71
CA ARG A 537 18.33 46.47 -9.44
C ARG A 537 19.09 46.68 -8.13
N MET A 538 19.11 45.70 -7.24
CA MET A 538 20.05 45.60 -6.12
C MET A 538 20.75 44.25 -6.19
N ALA A 539 22.08 44.29 -6.11
CA ALA A 539 23.03 43.18 -6.10
C ALA A 539 23.00 42.48 -4.72
N GLU A 540 23.02 41.15 -4.71
CA GLU A 540 24.19 40.30 -4.35
C GLU A 540 24.55 40.32 -2.86
N ASP A 541 24.40 39.16 -2.20
CA ASP A 541 25.44 38.61 -1.31
C ASP A 541 25.22 37.10 -1.05
N ALA A 542 26.23 36.35 -1.47
CA ALA A 542 26.81 35.12 -0.90
C ALA A 542 25.98 33.83 -0.64
N GLU A 543 26.37 32.77 -1.36
CA GLU A 543 26.13 31.35 -1.05
C GLU A 543 26.90 30.85 0.20
N PRO A 544 26.71 29.59 0.64
CA PRO A 544 27.52 28.51 0.06
C PRO A 544 26.79 27.17 -0.23
N SER A 545 26.97 26.70 -1.47
CA SER A 545 27.29 25.32 -1.90
C SER A 545 26.66 24.10 -1.21
N VAL A 546 25.79 23.38 -1.94
CA VAL A 546 25.58 21.93 -1.76
C VAL A 546 25.49 21.22 -3.12
N ILE A 547 26.55 20.47 -3.43
CA ILE A 547 26.64 19.20 -4.18
C ILE A 547 25.60 18.96 -5.29
N ASN A 548 26.01 19.22 -6.55
CA ASN A 548 25.34 18.78 -7.77
C ASN A 548 25.51 17.26 -7.99
N LEU A 549 24.42 16.50 -7.92
CA LEU A 549 24.33 15.15 -8.48
C LEU A 549 23.98 15.25 -9.98
N HIS A 550 24.85 14.69 -10.81
CA HIS A 550 24.63 14.50 -12.25
C HIS A 550 23.34 13.72 -12.53
N LEU A 551 22.40 14.33 -13.25
CA LEU A 551 21.37 13.62 -13.99
C LEU A 551 21.83 13.39 -15.44
N PRO A 552 21.66 12.18 -16.01
CA PRO A 552 21.97 11.93 -17.41
C PRO A 552 20.90 12.51 -18.34
N ARG A 553 21.39 13.11 -19.42
CA ARG A 553 20.66 13.77 -20.51
C ARG A 553 20.02 12.70 -21.42
N ILE A 554 18.72 12.82 -21.70
CA ILE A 554 18.00 12.02 -22.70
C ILE A 554 18.29 12.63 -24.09
N PRO A 555 18.69 11.85 -25.11
CA PRO A 555 18.80 12.35 -26.48
C PRO A 555 17.41 12.40 -27.14
N GLU A 556 17.07 13.55 -27.70
CA GLU A 556 16.02 13.67 -28.72
C GLU A 556 16.66 13.40 -30.09
N ASP A 557 16.12 12.41 -30.79
CA ASP A 557 16.18 12.23 -32.25
C ASP A 557 14.90 11.46 -32.58
N GLY A 558 14.03 11.86 -33.50
CA GLY A 558 14.30 12.42 -34.82
C GLY A 558 13.69 11.46 -35.83
N THR A 559 12.46 11.71 -36.27
CA THR A 559 11.84 11.03 -37.41
C THR A 559 12.29 11.67 -38.73
N PRO A 560 12.52 10.89 -39.80
CA PRO A 560 12.41 11.41 -41.15
C PRO A 560 10.95 11.70 -41.54
#